data_AF-A0ABD5AN44-F1
#
_entry.id   AF-A0ABD5AN44-F1
#
_cell.length_a   1.000
_cell.length_b   1.000
_cell.length_c   1.000
_cell.angle_alpha   90.00
_cell.angle_beta   90.00
_cell.angle_gamma   90.00
#
_symmetry.space_group_name_H-M   'P 1'
#
loop_
_entity.id
_entity.type
_entity.pdbx_description
1 polymer ?
#
loop_
_entity_poly.entity_id
_entity_poly.type
_entity_poly.pdbx_seq_one_letter_code
_entity_poly.pdbx_strand_id
1 'polypeptide(L)'
;MTILSRESLQKSRWMLMLRASENIYFTPAIPYKKLQGAMSYLPQGIHPDDVLMLIDDTVFGSAKAGLCLTATGLFYKASFEDEQAFLFEHIRHVETDLGIITNSILINGQDELSFTQLDKGVVRTLAEFLNESCQATQLNSSDSMMFPPEAKTILSLYAYYLTYRSGQWDNDSRDIMLHRFSTEQTSEQEKQYIAQLTHTVPNFNYRKLLDQLWQFRDQLPYDLRMQTIDELVVLMLASRIEHEQVRHFIVDLCRSFNISQQLLQSKFDLYFKRASAAAHGSGDMTIKEVEACKLLEIQPEVLSEQTLQQAYRQKMADFHPDKYQTLPESVRQFIEQQAQQLNQARAVLKAYLGV
;
A
#
# COMPACT_ATOMS: atom_id res chain seq x y z
N MET A 1 24.70 -3.01 -1.65
CA MET A 1 25.69 -2.09 -2.27
C MET A 1 25.78 -0.86 -1.36
N THR A 2 26.97 -0.36 -1.04
CA THR A 2 27.16 0.80 -0.14
C THR A 2 26.82 2.08 -0.90
N ILE A 3 25.65 2.69 -0.64
CA ILE A 3 25.12 3.83 -1.41
C ILE A 3 25.66 5.15 -0.87
N LEU A 4 25.76 5.26 0.46
CA LEU A 4 26.43 6.36 1.13
C LEU A 4 27.73 5.91 1.78
N SER A 5 28.82 6.65 1.55
CA SER A 5 30.09 6.47 2.24
C SER A 5 30.44 7.72 3.04
N ARG A 6 31.34 7.58 4.02
CA ARG A 6 31.85 8.74 4.77
C ARG A 6 32.47 9.80 3.86
N GLU A 7 33.10 9.37 2.76
CA GLU A 7 33.69 10.27 1.77
C GLU A 7 32.64 10.97 0.89
N SER A 8 31.56 10.27 0.49
CA SER A 8 30.51 10.90 -0.32
C SER A 8 29.73 11.93 0.48
N LEU A 9 29.48 11.65 1.77
CA LEU A 9 28.87 12.59 2.70
C LEU A 9 29.67 13.88 2.87
N GLN A 10 31.01 13.78 2.93
CA GLN A 10 31.87 14.95 3.04
C GLN A 10 31.90 15.81 1.78
N LYS A 11 31.60 15.21 0.62
CA LYS A 11 31.58 15.90 -0.68
C LYS A 11 30.22 16.51 -1.02
N SER A 12 29.15 16.14 -0.31
CA SER A 12 27.81 16.69 -0.56
C SER A 12 27.77 18.19 -0.29
N ARG A 13 27.19 18.95 -1.24
CA ARG A 13 27.07 20.42 -1.11
C ARG A 13 26.16 20.84 0.04
N TRP A 14 25.23 19.96 0.43
CA TRP A 14 24.22 20.20 1.46
C TRP A 14 24.75 19.94 2.88
N MET A 15 25.87 19.24 3.00
CA MET A 15 26.42 18.82 4.29
C MET A 15 26.77 20.00 5.21
N LEU A 16 27.31 21.09 4.65
CA LEU A 16 27.60 22.32 5.41
C LEU A 16 26.34 22.96 5.99
N MET A 17 25.23 22.94 5.25
CA MET A 17 23.95 23.50 5.68
C MET A 17 23.29 22.62 6.74
N LEU A 18 23.33 21.29 6.58
CA LEU A 18 22.81 20.36 7.58
C LEU A 18 23.60 20.40 8.90
N ARG A 19 24.94 20.52 8.83
CA ARG A 19 25.79 20.62 10.02
C ARG A 19 25.58 21.89 10.85
N ALA A 20 24.97 22.93 10.27
CA ALA A 20 24.63 24.13 11.00
C ALA A 20 23.45 23.92 11.96
N SER A 21 22.69 22.83 11.80
CA SER A 21 21.61 22.46 12.72
C SER A 21 22.13 21.73 13.95
N GLU A 22 21.73 22.18 15.15
CA GLU A 22 22.15 21.60 16.44
C GLU A 22 21.61 20.17 16.67
N ASN A 23 20.58 19.78 15.93
CA ASN A 23 19.88 18.50 16.06
C ASN A 23 20.39 17.45 15.07
N ILE A 24 21.34 17.79 14.19
CA ILE A 24 21.89 16.88 13.18
C ILE A 24 23.37 16.60 13.49
N TYR A 25 23.68 15.32 13.66
CA TYR A 25 25.00 14.81 13.98
C TYR A 25 25.52 13.92 12.85
N PHE A 26 26.83 13.98 12.59
CA PHE A 26 27.48 13.18 11.56
C PHE A 26 28.65 12.41 12.14
N THR A 27 28.90 11.21 11.60
CA THR A 27 30.11 10.46 11.92
C THR A 27 31.38 11.24 11.50
N PRO A 28 32.48 11.20 12.28
CA PRO A 28 32.68 10.46 13.53
C PRO A 28 32.21 11.20 14.80
N ALA A 29 31.60 12.37 14.68
CA ALA A 29 31.28 13.27 15.80
C ALA A 29 29.85 13.09 16.35
N ILE A 30 29.29 11.87 16.31
CA ILE A 30 27.98 11.58 16.91
C ILE A 30 28.17 11.34 18.41
N PRO A 31 27.50 12.10 19.31
CA PRO A 31 27.63 11.87 20.75
C PRO A 31 27.18 10.47 21.14
N TYR A 32 27.98 9.75 21.93
CA TYR A 32 27.72 8.36 22.31
C TYR A 32 26.32 8.14 22.90
N LYS A 33 25.84 9.04 23.77
CA LYS A 33 24.49 8.93 24.37
C LYS A 33 23.37 9.05 23.34
N LYS A 34 23.55 9.89 22.32
CA LYS A 34 22.57 10.06 21.23
C LYS A 34 22.53 8.80 20.37
N LEU A 35 23.71 8.27 20.05
CA LEU A 35 23.83 7.02 19.30
C LEU A 35 23.17 5.84 20.05
N GLN A 36 23.38 5.72 21.36
CA GLN A 36 22.68 4.72 22.19
C GLN A 36 21.16 4.88 22.17
N GLY A 37 20.64 6.11 22.19
CA GLY A 37 19.22 6.38 22.02
C GLY A 37 18.72 5.87 20.67
N ALA A 38 19.46 6.17 19.60
CA ALA A 38 19.10 5.80 18.25
C ALA A 38 19.14 4.28 18.00
N MET A 39 20.05 3.56 18.66
CA MET A 39 20.08 2.09 18.62
C MET A 39 18.77 1.44 19.09
N SER A 40 17.90 2.15 19.80
CA SER A 40 16.60 1.61 20.24
C SER A 40 15.57 1.44 19.12
N TYR A 41 15.78 2.06 17.96
CA TYR A 41 14.89 1.95 16.79
C TYR A 41 15.61 1.46 15.53
N LEU A 42 16.90 1.13 15.64
CA LEU A 42 17.65 0.52 14.54
C LEU A 42 17.44 -0.99 14.50
N PRO A 43 17.32 -1.61 13.31
CA PRO A 43 17.18 -3.05 13.18
C PRO A 43 18.33 -3.83 13.82
N GLN A 44 18.02 -5.05 14.27
CA GLN A 44 19.04 -5.98 14.76
C GLN A 44 20.06 -6.27 13.65
N GLY A 45 21.34 -6.01 13.92
CA GLY A 45 22.44 -6.21 12.97
C GLY A 45 23.12 -4.93 12.50
N ILE A 46 22.52 -3.76 12.74
CA ILE A 46 23.21 -2.47 12.50
C ILE A 46 24.15 -2.17 13.67
N HIS A 47 25.42 -1.93 13.37
CA HIS A 47 26.40 -1.53 14.37
C HIS A 47 26.39 -0.01 14.55
N PRO A 48 26.67 0.53 15.75
CA PRO A 48 26.79 1.98 15.95
C PRO A 48 27.73 2.69 14.97
N ASP A 49 28.78 2.01 14.50
CA ASP A 49 29.75 2.56 13.54
C ASP A 49 29.22 2.69 12.10
N ASP A 50 28.12 1.99 11.79
CA ASP A 50 27.42 2.04 10.50
C ASP A 50 26.56 3.30 10.38
N VAL A 51 26.28 3.97 11.50
CA VAL A 51 25.51 5.23 11.51
C VAL A 51 26.38 6.36 10.99
N LEU A 52 25.92 6.94 9.88
CA LEU A 52 26.61 8.02 9.18
C LEU A 52 26.07 9.40 9.54
N MET A 53 24.75 9.50 9.73
CA MET A 53 24.05 10.71 10.17
C MET A 53 22.95 10.33 11.16
N LEU A 54 22.75 11.19 12.17
CA LEU A 54 21.68 11.07 13.15
C LEU A 54 20.98 12.43 13.29
N ILE A 55 19.67 12.44 13.14
CA ILE A 55 18.80 13.56 13.48
C ILE A 55 18.07 13.18 14.77
N ASP A 56 18.23 14.00 15.79
CA ASP A 56 17.48 13.86 17.04
C ASP A 56 16.21 14.72 16.97
N ASP A 57 15.05 14.08 16.92
CA ASP A 57 13.75 14.78 16.93
C ASP A 57 13.08 14.75 18.32
N THR A 58 13.83 14.44 19.38
CA THR A 58 13.28 14.44 20.73
C THR A 58 13.44 15.79 21.42
N VAL A 59 12.37 16.24 22.09
CA VAL A 59 12.34 17.50 22.86
C VAL A 59 13.44 17.56 23.93
N PHE A 60 13.76 16.42 24.55
CA PHE A 60 14.79 16.33 25.61
C PHE A 60 16.14 15.82 25.11
N GLY A 61 16.33 15.69 23.81
CA GLY A 61 17.61 15.33 23.22
C GLY A 61 18.10 13.92 23.59
N SER A 62 17.19 12.95 23.72
CA SER A 62 17.52 11.54 23.96
C SER A 62 17.83 10.75 22.69
N ALA A 63 17.51 11.28 21.50
CA ALA A 63 17.62 10.61 20.20
C ALA A 63 16.92 9.24 20.11
N LYS A 64 15.88 9.01 20.92
CA LYS A 64 15.01 7.81 20.82
C LYS A 64 13.90 7.95 19.77
N ALA A 65 13.77 9.14 19.19
CA ALA A 65 12.92 9.45 18.04
C ALA A 65 13.71 10.38 17.13
N GLY A 66 13.49 10.29 15.83
CA GLY A 66 14.23 11.00 14.80
C GLY A 66 14.63 10.09 13.64
N LEU A 67 15.76 10.41 13.00
CA LEU A 67 16.20 9.77 11.76
C LEU A 67 17.65 9.34 11.85
N CYS A 68 17.95 8.08 11.54
CA CYS A 68 19.30 7.57 11.33
C CYS A 68 19.54 7.29 9.86
N LEU A 69 20.71 7.64 9.34
CA LEU A 69 21.17 7.20 8.04
C LEU A 69 22.38 6.30 8.20
N THR A 70 22.39 5.24 7.41
CA THR A 70 23.53 4.33 7.23
C THR A 70 23.97 4.35 5.77
N ALA A 71 24.90 3.49 5.41
CA ALA A 71 25.30 3.32 4.01
C ALA A 71 24.18 2.77 3.11
N THR A 72 23.20 2.06 3.67
CA THR A 72 22.21 1.29 2.91
C THR A 72 20.80 1.87 2.96
N GLY A 73 20.49 2.63 4.00
CA GLY A 73 19.15 3.18 4.15
C GLY A 73 19.03 4.18 5.30
N LEU A 74 17.82 4.69 5.42
CA LEU A 74 17.37 5.55 6.50
C LEU A 74 16.37 4.81 7.41
N PHE A 75 16.45 5.12 8.69
CA PHE A 75 15.64 4.51 9.74
C PHE A 75 15.02 5.63 10.55
N TYR A 76 13.71 5.67 10.61
CA TYR A 76 12.95 6.76 11.18
C TYR A 76 12.07 6.24 12.31
N LYS A 77 11.87 7.06 13.33
CA LYS A 77 10.88 6.80 14.38
C LYS A 77 10.31 8.11 14.87
N ALA A 78 8.99 8.28 14.73
CA ALA A 78 8.28 9.37 15.37
C ALA A 78 8.08 9.06 16.87
N SER A 79 7.77 10.10 17.66
CA SER A 79 7.45 9.90 19.07
C SER A 79 6.16 9.08 19.21
N PHE A 80 6.22 8.00 20.01
CA PHE A 80 5.09 7.09 20.28
C PHE A 80 4.61 6.27 19.08
N GLU A 81 5.36 6.24 17.99
CA GLU A 81 5.09 5.38 16.83
C GLU A 81 6.14 4.28 16.71
N ASP A 82 5.84 3.32 15.83
CA ASP A 82 6.76 2.24 15.48
C ASP A 82 7.87 2.76 14.55
N GLU A 83 9.01 2.09 14.58
CA GLU A 83 10.11 2.36 13.67
C GLU A 83 9.78 2.04 12.21
N GLN A 84 10.34 2.84 11.31
CA GLN A 84 10.21 2.72 9.88
C GLN A 84 11.61 2.62 9.25
N ALA A 85 11.74 1.82 8.20
CA ALA A 85 13.02 1.59 7.53
C ALA A 85 12.87 1.72 6.02
N PHE A 86 13.74 2.52 5.40
CA PHE A 86 13.71 2.77 3.97
C PHE A 86 15.12 2.60 3.40
N LEU A 87 15.28 1.64 2.50
CA LEU A 87 16.55 1.43 1.81
C LEU A 87 16.71 2.44 0.68
N PHE A 88 17.90 2.99 0.50
CA PHE A 88 18.16 4.01 -0.52
C PHE A 88 17.87 3.52 -1.94
N GLU A 89 18.06 2.23 -2.20
CA GLU A 89 17.72 1.60 -3.50
C GLU A 89 16.22 1.70 -3.86
N HIS A 90 15.35 1.94 -2.87
CA HIS A 90 13.90 2.06 -3.04
C HIS A 90 13.40 3.51 -2.97
N ILE A 91 14.28 4.47 -2.70
CA ILE A 91 13.92 5.89 -2.63
C ILE A 91 14.15 6.51 -4.01
N ARG A 92 13.06 6.85 -4.71
CA ARG A 92 13.09 7.49 -6.03
C ARG A 92 13.16 9.00 -5.92
N HIS A 93 12.37 9.55 -5.01
CA HIS A 93 12.30 10.97 -4.76
C HIS A 93 11.89 11.25 -3.32
N VAL A 94 12.37 12.37 -2.79
CA VAL A 94 11.98 12.91 -1.49
C VAL A 94 11.43 14.31 -1.71
N GLU A 95 10.18 14.53 -1.32
CA GLU A 95 9.50 15.81 -1.40
C GLU A 95 9.39 16.44 -0.01
N THR A 96 9.11 17.75 0.05
CA THR A 96 8.81 18.41 1.32
C THR A 96 7.33 18.71 1.42
N ASP A 97 6.71 18.36 2.54
CA ASP A 97 5.38 18.85 2.91
C ASP A 97 5.51 19.84 4.08
N LEU A 98 5.35 21.12 3.75
CA LEU A 98 5.63 22.24 4.64
C LEU A 98 4.39 23.12 4.78
N GLY A 99 3.54 22.77 5.75
CA GLY A 99 2.38 23.54 6.15
C GLY A 99 2.71 24.63 7.16
N ILE A 100 1.70 25.23 7.80
CA ILE A 100 1.92 26.23 8.87
C ILE A 100 2.63 25.57 10.07
N ILE A 101 2.28 24.30 10.35
CA ILE A 101 2.75 23.53 11.51
C ILE A 101 3.55 22.28 11.06
N THR A 102 3.33 21.79 9.84
CA THR A 102 3.99 20.58 9.34
C THR A 102 5.38 20.91 8.79
N ASN A 103 6.36 20.12 9.23
CA ASN A 103 7.75 20.16 8.81
C ASN A 103 8.13 18.71 8.46
N SER A 104 7.59 18.22 7.35
CA SER A 104 7.70 16.82 6.96
C SER A 104 8.43 16.67 5.63
N ILE A 105 9.03 15.50 5.43
CA ILE A 105 9.40 15.01 4.10
C ILE A 105 8.45 13.88 3.70
N LEU A 106 8.14 13.77 2.41
CA LEU A 106 7.45 12.61 1.85
C LEU A 106 8.42 11.81 1.01
N ILE A 107 8.61 10.54 1.37
CA ILE A 107 9.35 9.58 0.55
C ILE A 107 8.40 8.99 -0.49
N ASN A 108 8.78 9.09 -1.77
CA ASN A 108 8.01 8.58 -2.90
C ASN A 108 6.54 9.07 -2.97
N GLY A 109 6.25 10.22 -2.33
CA GLY A 109 4.89 10.79 -2.26
C GLY A 109 3.92 10.03 -1.35
N GLN A 110 4.37 9.08 -0.54
CA GLN A 110 3.50 8.25 0.30
C GLN A 110 3.91 8.21 1.77
N ASP A 111 5.20 8.03 2.07
CA ASP A 111 5.65 7.86 3.44
C ASP A 111 6.06 9.20 4.05
N GLU A 112 5.27 9.71 4.97
CA GLU A 112 5.52 10.98 5.66
C GLU A 112 6.44 10.78 6.87
N LEU A 113 7.56 11.50 6.88
CA LEU A 113 8.47 11.57 8.00
C LEU A 113 8.42 13.00 8.56
N SER A 114 7.78 13.16 9.71
CA SER A 114 7.54 14.46 10.34
C SER A 114 8.65 14.81 11.35
N PHE A 115 9.07 16.08 11.38
CA PHE A 115 10.11 16.56 12.27
C PHE A 115 9.60 17.72 13.11
N THR A 116 9.55 17.54 14.42
CA THR A 116 9.08 18.56 15.36
C THR A 116 10.19 19.51 15.80
N GLN A 117 11.46 19.08 15.73
CA GLN A 117 12.62 19.84 16.20
C GLN A 117 13.44 20.45 15.05
N LEU A 118 13.08 20.19 13.79
CA LEU A 118 13.72 20.79 12.64
C LEU A 118 12.91 21.97 12.10
N ASP A 119 13.60 23.02 11.67
CA ASP A 119 12.96 24.11 10.93
C ASP A 119 12.76 23.77 9.45
N LYS A 120 11.90 24.56 8.79
CA LYS A 120 11.54 24.38 7.36
C LYS A 120 12.73 24.44 6.42
N GLY A 121 13.73 25.28 6.71
CA GLY A 121 14.93 25.42 5.89
C GLY A 121 15.81 24.17 5.98
N VAL A 122 15.93 23.60 7.17
CA VAL A 122 16.66 22.36 7.40
C VAL A 122 15.93 21.17 6.77
N VAL A 123 14.60 21.09 6.88
CA VAL A 123 13.81 20.03 6.22
C VAL A 123 13.94 20.07 4.69
N ARG A 124 13.93 21.27 4.09
CA ARG A 124 14.23 21.43 2.65
C ARG A 124 15.63 20.95 2.30
N THR A 125 16.61 21.36 3.08
CA THR A 125 18.01 20.95 2.88
C THR A 125 18.17 19.44 3.01
N LEU A 126 17.43 18.81 3.95
CA LEU A 126 17.42 17.37 4.16
C LEU A 126 16.81 16.65 2.95
N ALA A 127 15.67 17.11 2.43
CA ALA A 127 15.07 16.53 1.23
C ALA A 127 16.01 16.62 0.02
N GLU A 128 16.65 17.77 -0.21
CA GLU A 128 17.65 17.97 -1.28
C GLU A 128 18.87 17.07 -1.10
N PHE A 129 19.36 16.94 0.14
CA PHE A 129 20.45 16.04 0.48
C PHE A 129 20.11 14.57 0.24
N LEU A 130 18.91 14.13 0.62
CA LEU A 130 18.44 12.77 0.39
C LEU A 130 18.27 12.51 -1.11
N ASN A 131 17.72 13.47 -1.87
CA ASN A 131 17.62 13.39 -3.33
C ASN A 131 19.01 13.29 -3.99
N GLU A 132 19.99 14.10 -3.58
CA GLU A 132 21.37 14.02 -4.09
C GLU A 132 21.99 12.64 -3.79
N SER A 133 21.75 12.13 -2.59
CA SER A 133 22.22 10.81 -2.14
C SER A 133 21.60 9.66 -2.95
N CYS A 134 20.34 9.80 -3.37
CA CYS A 134 19.64 8.84 -4.23
C CYS A 134 20.00 9.01 -5.72
N GLN A 135 20.35 10.21 -6.18
CA GLN A 135 20.74 10.46 -7.58
C GLN A 135 22.17 9.97 -7.88
N ALA A 136 23.06 9.94 -6.89
CA ALA A 136 24.34 9.23 -7.01
C ALA A 136 24.16 7.72 -7.26
N THR A 137 22.99 7.17 -6.92
CA THR A 137 22.52 5.85 -7.31
C THR A 137 22.12 5.86 -8.79
N GLN A 138 21.34 6.83 -9.27
CA GLN A 138 20.86 6.88 -10.66
C GLN A 138 21.96 7.06 -11.73
N LEU A 139 23.11 7.66 -11.40
CA LEU A 139 24.26 7.79 -12.32
C LEU A 139 25.18 6.54 -12.36
N ASN A 140 25.10 5.66 -11.36
CA ASN A 140 25.85 4.39 -11.31
C ASN A 140 24.96 3.14 -11.41
N SER A 141 23.64 3.32 -11.35
CA SER A 141 22.63 2.34 -11.75
C SER A 141 22.13 2.70 -13.14
N SER A 142 22.99 2.44 -14.13
CA SER A 142 22.54 2.11 -15.47
C SER A 142 21.79 0.76 -15.44
N ASP A 143 20.73 0.67 -14.64
CA ASP A 143 19.77 -0.42 -14.64
C ASP A 143 18.31 0.10 -14.56
N SER A 144 18.11 1.40 -14.82
CA SER A 144 16.80 2.02 -15.05
C SER A 144 16.29 1.76 -16.48
N MET A 145 16.25 0.49 -16.89
CA MET A 145 15.52 0.03 -18.09
C MET A 145 14.73 -1.27 -17.86
N MET A 146 14.90 -1.96 -16.74
CA MET A 146 14.26 -3.28 -16.55
C MET A 146 12.99 -3.19 -15.69
N PHE A 147 11.89 -3.75 -16.19
CA PHE A 147 10.61 -3.87 -15.46
C PHE A 147 10.82 -4.66 -14.14
N PRO A 148 10.33 -4.17 -12.96
CA PRO A 148 10.72 -4.70 -11.65
C PRO A 148 10.43 -6.20 -11.49
N PRO A 149 11.36 -6.98 -10.91
CA PRO A 149 11.20 -8.43 -10.75
C PRO A 149 10.04 -8.82 -9.82
N GLU A 150 9.69 -7.97 -8.85
CA GLU A 150 8.55 -8.16 -7.94
C GLU A 150 7.24 -8.07 -8.73
N ALA A 151 7.09 -7.01 -9.53
CA ALA A 151 5.94 -6.80 -10.41
C ALA A 151 5.82 -7.93 -11.46
N LYS A 152 6.95 -8.36 -12.04
CA LYS A 152 6.99 -9.54 -12.93
C LYS A 152 6.49 -10.80 -12.24
N THR A 153 6.87 -11.02 -10.98
CA THR A 153 6.46 -12.20 -10.20
C THR A 153 4.95 -12.18 -9.94
N ILE A 154 4.40 -11.02 -9.53
CA ILE A 154 2.97 -10.86 -9.31
C ILE A 154 2.20 -11.06 -10.62
N LEU A 155 2.58 -10.41 -11.72
CA LEU A 155 1.96 -10.61 -13.03
C LEU A 155 2.07 -12.04 -13.55
N SER A 156 3.18 -12.74 -13.24
CA SER A 156 3.34 -14.16 -13.57
C SER A 156 2.36 -15.04 -12.79
N LEU A 157 2.02 -14.70 -11.53
CA LEU A 157 0.99 -15.40 -10.77
C LEU A 157 -0.39 -15.19 -11.38
N TYR A 158 -0.73 -13.95 -11.77
CA TYR A 158 -1.95 -13.65 -12.52
C TYR A 158 -2.06 -14.51 -13.79
N ALA A 159 -1.00 -14.51 -14.61
CA ALA A 159 -0.93 -15.32 -15.82
C ALA A 159 -1.01 -16.83 -15.55
N TYR A 160 -0.35 -17.32 -14.50
CA TYR A 160 -0.41 -18.72 -14.09
C TYR A 160 -1.84 -19.16 -13.77
N TYR A 161 -2.57 -18.40 -12.95
CA TYR A 161 -3.93 -18.77 -12.57
C TYR A 161 -4.91 -18.65 -13.73
N LEU A 162 -4.77 -17.62 -14.58
CA LEU A 162 -5.59 -17.47 -15.79
C LEU A 162 -5.42 -18.65 -16.76
N THR A 163 -4.19 -19.16 -16.89
CA THR A 163 -3.88 -20.27 -17.79
C THR A 163 -3.87 -21.65 -17.12
N TYR A 164 -4.24 -21.74 -15.84
CA TYR A 164 -4.11 -22.95 -15.03
C TYR A 164 -4.84 -24.16 -15.62
N ARG A 165 -6.10 -23.96 -16.07
CA ARG A 165 -6.95 -25.05 -16.55
C ARG A 165 -6.63 -25.49 -17.98
N SER A 166 -6.40 -24.53 -18.85
CA SER A 166 -6.17 -24.75 -20.28
C SER A 166 -4.69 -25.05 -20.59
N GLY A 167 -3.77 -24.66 -19.70
CA GLY A 167 -2.34 -24.64 -19.96
C GLY A 167 -1.92 -23.64 -21.05
N GLN A 168 -2.86 -22.84 -21.56
CA GLN A 168 -2.67 -21.95 -22.70
C GLN A 168 -3.52 -20.68 -22.54
N TRP A 169 -3.10 -19.60 -23.19
CA TRP A 169 -3.90 -18.39 -23.28
C TRP A 169 -5.06 -18.56 -24.28
N ASP A 170 -6.29 -18.43 -23.79
CA ASP A 170 -7.48 -18.22 -24.62
C ASP A 170 -7.82 -16.72 -24.73
N ASN A 171 -8.87 -16.39 -25.48
CA ASN A 171 -9.24 -15.00 -25.73
C ASN A 171 -9.70 -14.31 -24.44
N ASP A 172 -10.50 -14.99 -23.62
CA ASP A 172 -11.06 -14.45 -22.38
C ASP A 172 -9.94 -14.15 -21.36
N SER A 173 -8.99 -15.08 -21.19
CA SER A 173 -7.86 -14.92 -20.29
C SER A 173 -6.93 -13.79 -20.70
N ARG A 174 -6.69 -13.63 -22.02
CA ARG A 174 -5.91 -12.50 -22.53
C ARG A 174 -6.62 -11.18 -22.30
N ASP A 175 -7.91 -11.12 -22.56
CA ASP A 175 -8.71 -9.92 -22.37
C ASP A 175 -8.73 -9.48 -20.91
N ILE A 176 -8.93 -10.42 -19.97
CA ILE A 176 -8.85 -10.15 -18.52
C ILE A 176 -7.47 -9.59 -18.14
N MET A 177 -6.38 -10.20 -18.61
CA MET A 177 -5.02 -9.76 -18.32
C MET A 177 -4.75 -8.36 -18.87
N LEU A 178 -5.13 -8.11 -20.12
CA LEU A 178 -4.91 -6.82 -20.78
C LEU A 178 -5.79 -5.73 -20.17
N HIS A 179 -7.08 -5.97 -19.99
CA HIS A 179 -8.00 -4.99 -19.40
C HIS A 179 -7.59 -4.59 -17.98
N ARG A 180 -7.08 -5.54 -17.18
CA ARG A 180 -6.68 -5.24 -15.80
C ARG A 180 -5.42 -4.37 -15.70
N PHE A 181 -4.45 -4.60 -16.58
CA PHE A 181 -3.13 -3.99 -16.44
C PHE A 181 -2.76 -3.00 -17.56
N SER A 182 -3.57 -2.87 -18.61
CA SER A 182 -3.35 -1.90 -19.69
C SER A 182 -4.17 -0.63 -19.46
N THR A 183 -3.64 0.26 -18.64
CA THR A 183 -4.18 1.60 -18.41
C THR A 183 -3.28 2.65 -19.09
N GLU A 184 -3.76 3.89 -19.23
CA GLU A 184 -2.93 4.99 -19.77
C GLU A 184 -1.67 5.27 -18.92
N GLN A 185 -1.69 4.87 -17.65
CA GLN A 185 -0.60 5.07 -16.69
C GLN A 185 0.39 3.89 -16.64
N THR A 186 0.10 2.78 -17.33
CA THR A 186 0.96 1.59 -17.37
C THR A 186 2.26 1.88 -18.12
N SER A 187 3.39 1.49 -17.54
CA SER A 187 4.71 1.71 -18.15
C SER A 187 4.89 0.90 -19.45
N GLU A 188 5.70 1.39 -20.39
CA GLU A 188 5.96 0.68 -21.64
C GLU A 188 6.63 -0.69 -21.42
N GLN A 189 7.49 -0.81 -20.40
CA GLN A 189 8.13 -2.08 -20.07
C GLN A 189 7.14 -3.09 -19.47
N GLU A 190 6.15 -2.64 -18.70
CA GLU A 190 5.07 -3.48 -18.21
C GLU A 190 4.16 -3.96 -19.35
N LYS A 191 3.78 -3.06 -20.26
CA LYS A 191 3.04 -3.42 -21.49
C LYS A 191 3.79 -4.46 -22.32
N GLN A 192 5.10 -4.27 -22.52
CA GLN A 192 5.96 -5.23 -23.21
C GLN A 192 5.99 -6.59 -22.52
N TYR A 193 6.09 -6.61 -21.19
CA TYR A 193 6.10 -7.86 -20.43
C TYR A 193 4.76 -8.59 -20.49
N ILE A 194 3.64 -7.87 -20.37
CA ILE A 194 2.29 -8.45 -20.50
C ILE A 194 2.06 -8.98 -21.91
N ALA A 195 2.50 -8.25 -22.95
CA ALA A 195 2.47 -8.73 -24.32
C ALA A 195 3.31 -10.01 -24.47
N GLN A 196 4.52 -10.05 -23.91
CA GLN A 196 5.36 -11.24 -23.93
C GLN A 196 4.68 -12.43 -23.25
N LEU A 197 4.09 -12.23 -22.06
CA LEU A 197 3.37 -13.27 -21.34
C LEU A 197 2.22 -13.84 -22.18
N THR A 198 1.39 -12.98 -22.77
CA THR A 198 0.15 -13.36 -23.48
C THR A 198 0.38 -13.94 -24.88
N HIS A 199 1.55 -13.70 -25.49
CA HIS A 199 1.94 -14.22 -26.80
C HIS A 199 2.83 -15.47 -26.74
N THR A 200 3.36 -15.83 -25.57
CA THR A 200 4.17 -17.04 -25.40
C THR A 200 3.36 -18.19 -24.81
N VAL A 201 3.81 -19.43 -25.05
CA VAL A 201 3.20 -20.60 -24.41
C VAL A 201 3.49 -20.55 -22.91
N PRO A 202 2.47 -20.61 -22.03
CA PRO A 202 2.66 -20.61 -20.59
C PRO A 202 3.63 -21.70 -20.13
N ASN A 203 4.69 -21.30 -19.43
CA ASN A 203 5.64 -22.22 -18.80
C ASN A 203 6.06 -21.65 -17.44
N PHE A 204 5.16 -21.78 -16.47
CA PHE A 204 5.35 -21.24 -15.14
C PHE A 204 5.75 -22.36 -14.18
N ASN A 205 6.78 -22.11 -13.37
CA ASN A 205 7.10 -22.95 -12.23
C ASN A 205 6.46 -22.32 -10.99
N TYR A 206 5.29 -22.83 -10.60
CA TYR A 206 4.51 -22.28 -9.48
C TYR A 206 5.32 -22.20 -8.18
N ARG A 207 6.09 -23.23 -7.85
CA ARG A 207 6.92 -23.25 -6.63
C ARG A 207 7.96 -22.13 -6.65
N LYS A 208 8.63 -21.94 -7.78
CA LYS A 208 9.59 -20.86 -7.96
C LYS A 208 8.94 -19.48 -7.80
N LEU A 209 7.73 -19.29 -8.33
CA LEU A 209 6.98 -18.03 -8.16
C LEU A 209 6.68 -17.74 -6.68
N LEU A 210 6.28 -18.76 -5.91
CA LEU A 210 6.06 -18.63 -4.47
C LEU A 210 7.36 -18.34 -3.71
N ASP A 211 8.46 -19.00 -4.06
CA ASP A 211 9.77 -18.77 -3.43
C ASP A 211 10.27 -17.34 -3.72
N GLN A 212 10.07 -16.82 -4.94
CA GLN A 212 10.37 -15.43 -5.30
C GLN A 212 9.51 -14.45 -4.50
N LEU A 213 8.21 -14.71 -4.41
CA LEU A 213 7.28 -13.90 -3.65
C LEU A 213 7.64 -13.85 -2.17
N TRP A 214 8.04 -14.99 -1.60
CA TRP A 214 8.52 -15.06 -0.23
C TRP A 214 9.73 -14.16 0.01
N GLN A 215 10.64 -13.99 -0.95
CA GLN A 215 11.85 -13.16 -0.79
C GLN A 215 11.55 -11.66 -0.66
N PHE A 216 10.55 -11.15 -1.37
CA PHE A 216 10.21 -9.72 -1.35
C PHE A 216 8.93 -9.40 -0.56
N ARG A 217 8.26 -10.39 0.04
CA ARG A 217 6.96 -10.19 0.75
C ARG A 217 7.00 -9.05 1.77
N ASP A 218 8.12 -8.88 2.48
CA ASP A 218 8.24 -7.89 3.55
C ASP A 218 8.51 -6.46 2.99
N GLN A 219 8.75 -6.34 1.68
CA GLN A 219 8.83 -5.07 0.94
C GLN A 219 7.44 -4.54 0.54
N LEU A 220 6.40 -5.38 0.62
CA LEU A 220 5.03 -5.00 0.28
C LEU A 220 4.26 -4.60 1.54
N PRO A 221 3.57 -3.44 1.54
CA PRO A 221 2.66 -3.06 2.61
C PRO A 221 1.68 -4.20 2.94
N TYR A 222 1.38 -4.38 4.23
CA TYR A 222 0.52 -5.47 4.67
C TYR A 222 -0.85 -5.47 3.97
N ASP A 223 -1.46 -4.29 3.82
CA ASP A 223 -2.74 -4.14 3.13
C ASP A 223 -2.65 -4.48 1.65
N LEU A 224 -1.55 -4.11 0.98
CA LEU A 224 -1.32 -4.48 -0.42
C LEU A 224 -1.15 -5.98 -0.60
N ARG A 225 -0.50 -6.67 0.35
CA ARG A 225 -0.42 -8.13 0.35
C ARG A 225 -1.80 -8.76 0.50
N MET A 226 -2.62 -8.28 1.44
CA MET A 226 -3.98 -8.78 1.62
C MET A 226 -4.84 -8.54 0.38
N GLN A 227 -4.77 -7.35 -0.21
CA GLN A 227 -5.47 -7.01 -1.45
C GLN A 227 -5.02 -7.90 -2.61
N THR A 228 -3.71 -8.13 -2.76
CA THR A 228 -3.19 -8.99 -3.83
C THR A 228 -3.70 -10.43 -3.70
N ILE A 229 -3.74 -10.99 -2.49
CA ILE A 229 -4.34 -12.32 -2.26
C ILE A 229 -5.83 -12.31 -2.63
N ASP A 230 -6.57 -11.30 -2.16
CA ASP A 230 -8.00 -11.14 -2.42
C ASP A 230 -8.30 -11.15 -3.93
N GLU A 231 -7.57 -10.34 -4.70
CA GLU A 231 -7.71 -10.24 -6.14
C GLU A 231 -7.35 -11.54 -6.87
N LEU A 232 -6.26 -12.21 -6.46
CA LEU A 232 -5.86 -13.49 -7.05
C LEU A 232 -6.90 -14.58 -6.79
N VAL A 233 -7.52 -14.61 -5.60
CA VAL A 233 -8.58 -15.59 -5.29
C VAL A 233 -9.83 -15.35 -6.13
N VAL A 234 -10.27 -14.09 -6.25
CA VAL A 234 -11.39 -13.72 -7.13
C VAL A 234 -11.09 -14.13 -8.58
N LEU A 235 -9.87 -13.91 -9.05
CA LEU A 235 -9.42 -14.31 -10.37
C LEU A 235 -9.49 -15.83 -10.57
N MET A 236 -8.97 -16.63 -9.62
CA MET A 236 -9.01 -18.10 -9.70
C MET A 236 -10.44 -18.64 -9.83
N LEU A 237 -11.37 -18.06 -9.07
CA LEU A 237 -12.78 -18.44 -9.13
C LEU A 237 -13.42 -18.05 -10.47
N ALA A 238 -13.10 -16.85 -10.99
CA ALA A 238 -13.56 -16.40 -12.30
C ALA A 238 -13.00 -17.28 -13.44
N SER A 239 -11.76 -17.74 -13.32
CA SER A 239 -11.12 -18.73 -14.22
C SER A 239 -11.64 -20.16 -14.02
N ARG A 240 -12.68 -20.34 -13.20
CA ARG A 240 -13.37 -21.62 -12.93
C ARG A 240 -12.43 -22.71 -12.41
N ILE A 241 -11.38 -22.34 -11.68
CA ILE A 241 -10.53 -23.30 -10.95
C ILE A 241 -11.38 -23.97 -9.86
N GLU A 242 -11.23 -25.29 -9.69
CA GLU A 242 -12.00 -26.05 -8.71
C GLU A 242 -11.76 -25.54 -7.28
N HIS A 243 -12.83 -25.45 -6.49
CA HIS A 243 -12.77 -24.82 -5.15
C HIS A 243 -11.72 -25.45 -4.23
N GLU A 244 -11.53 -26.77 -4.31
CA GLU A 244 -10.51 -27.45 -3.49
C GLU A 244 -9.09 -27.02 -3.88
N GLN A 245 -8.84 -26.88 -5.18
CA GLN A 245 -7.56 -26.39 -5.68
C GLN A 245 -7.34 -24.92 -5.30
N VAL A 246 -8.37 -24.08 -5.34
CA VAL A 246 -8.28 -22.68 -4.87
C VAL A 246 -7.95 -22.62 -3.38
N ARG A 247 -8.51 -23.51 -2.54
CA ARG A 247 -8.15 -23.59 -1.12
C ARG A 247 -6.67 -23.90 -0.91
N HIS A 248 -6.09 -24.82 -1.69
CA HIS A 248 -4.65 -25.09 -1.64
C HIS A 248 -3.83 -23.86 -2.02
N PHE A 249 -4.20 -23.14 -3.08
CA PHE A 249 -3.51 -21.92 -3.48
C PHE A 249 -3.61 -20.81 -2.45
N ILE A 250 -4.75 -20.65 -1.78
CA ILE A 250 -4.92 -19.70 -0.69
C ILE A 250 -3.92 -19.96 0.43
N VAL A 251 -3.77 -21.23 0.84
CA VAL A 251 -2.83 -21.61 1.91
C VAL A 251 -1.40 -21.25 1.52
N ASP A 252 -1.01 -21.57 0.28
CA ASP A 252 0.33 -21.29 -0.21
C ASP A 252 0.60 -19.78 -0.37
N LEU A 253 -0.37 -19.02 -0.87
CA LEU A 253 -0.27 -17.56 -0.97
C LEU A 253 -0.21 -16.91 0.42
N CYS A 254 -1.08 -17.29 1.36
CA CYS A 254 -1.06 -16.79 2.73
C CYS A 254 0.29 -17.05 3.40
N ARG A 255 0.85 -18.26 3.23
CA ARG A 255 2.18 -18.60 3.74
C ARG A 255 3.27 -17.75 3.10
N SER A 256 3.22 -17.59 1.78
CA SER A 256 4.27 -16.89 1.02
C SER A 256 4.25 -15.37 1.24
N PHE A 257 3.06 -14.79 1.44
CA PHE A 257 2.90 -13.38 1.82
C PHE A 257 3.03 -13.11 3.33
N ASN A 258 3.13 -14.15 4.15
CA ASN A 258 3.12 -14.05 5.61
C ASN A 258 1.83 -13.39 6.16
N ILE A 259 0.67 -13.89 5.72
CA ILE A 259 -0.66 -13.46 6.18
C ILE A 259 -1.35 -14.63 6.89
N SER A 260 -1.99 -14.34 8.03
CA SER A 260 -2.80 -15.34 8.73
C SER A 260 -4.07 -15.65 7.95
N GLN A 261 -4.26 -16.92 7.57
CA GLN A 261 -5.44 -17.38 6.85
C GLN A 261 -6.75 -17.08 7.62
N GLN A 262 -6.72 -17.08 8.95
CA GLN A 262 -7.90 -16.83 9.78
C GLN A 262 -8.50 -15.44 9.54
N LEU A 263 -7.66 -14.45 9.20
CA LEU A 263 -8.12 -13.07 8.94
C LEU A 263 -8.93 -12.96 7.65
N LEU A 264 -8.71 -13.87 6.70
CA LEU A 264 -9.37 -13.86 5.39
C LEU A 264 -10.45 -14.94 5.26
N GLN A 265 -10.56 -15.84 6.24
CA GLN A 265 -11.45 -17.00 6.20
C GLN A 265 -12.90 -16.61 5.90
N SER A 266 -13.43 -15.59 6.58
CA SER A 266 -14.81 -15.11 6.38
C SER A 266 -15.04 -14.52 4.98
N LYS A 267 -14.04 -13.85 4.40
CA LYS A 267 -14.10 -13.33 3.02
C LYS A 267 -14.07 -14.48 2.02
N PHE A 268 -13.19 -15.45 2.21
CA PHE A 268 -13.08 -16.60 1.30
C PHE A 268 -14.33 -17.47 1.34
N ASP A 269 -14.91 -17.71 2.51
CA ASP A 269 -16.18 -18.44 2.63
C ASP A 269 -17.30 -17.75 1.87
N LEU A 270 -17.34 -16.40 1.90
CA LEU A 270 -18.26 -15.62 1.07
C LEU A 270 -17.98 -15.81 -0.42
N TYR A 271 -16.73 -15.75 -0.87
CA TYR A 271 -16.37 -15.97 -2.27
C TYR A 271 -16.75 -17.36 -2.78
N PHE A 272 -16.47 -18.41 -2.01
CA PHE A 272 -16.86 -19.78 -2.37
C PHE A 272 -18.39 -19.95 -2.40
N LYS A 273 -19.12 -19.32 -1.48
CA LYS A 273 -20.59 -19.31 -1.49
C LYS A 273 -21.13 -18.66 -2.76
N ARG A 274 -20.58 -17.49 -3.14
CA ARG A 274 -20.94 -16.78 -4.38
C ARG A 274 -20.61 -17.57 -5.65
N ALA A 275 -19.41 -18.14 -5.73
CA ALA A 275 -19.00 -18.96 -6.88
C ALA A 275 -19.89 -20.20 -7.05
N SER A 276 -20.29 -20.83 -5.94
CA SER A 276 -21.25 -21.95 -5.94
C SER A 276 -22.65 -21.52 -6.37
N ALA A 277 -23.10 -20.33 -5.95
CA ALA A 277 -24.39 -19.76 -6.33
C ALA A 277 -24.43 -19.31 -7.81
N ALA A 278 -23.34 -18.74 -8.33
CA ALA A 278 -23.20 -18.36 -9.74
C ALA A 278 -23.24 -19.58 -10.68
N ALA A 279 -22.72 -20.73 -10.25
CA ALA A 279 -22.86 -22.01 -10.95
C ALA A 279 -24.30 -22.56 -10.92
N HIS A 280 -25.19 -22.00 -10.10
CA HIS A 280 -26.59 -22.39 -9.94
C HIS A 280 -27.59 -21.29 -10.34
N GLY A 281 -27.14 -20.29 -11.11
CA GLY A 281 -28.01 -19.40 -11.87
C GLY A 281 -29.00 -18.57 -11.02
N SER A 282 -28.49 -17.59 -10.27
CA SER A 282 -29.29 -16.46 -9.79
C SER A 282 -28.40 -15.23 -9.59
N GLY A 283 -28.77 -14.10 -10.20
CA GLY A 283 -27.97 -12.88 -10.29
C GLY A 283 -27.56 -12.31 -8.93
N ASP A 284 -26.27 -12.02 -8.77
CA ASP A 284 -25.69 -11.60 -7.49
C ASP A 284 -25.28 -10.12 -7.51
N MET A 285 -25.41 -9.47 -6.35
CA MET A 285 -25.16 -8.03 -6.16
C MET A 285 -23.67 -7.67 -6.26
N THR A 286 -23.37 -6.49 -6.81
CA THR A 286 -22.02 -5.91 -6.82
C THR A 286 -21.56 -5.49 -5.41
N ILE A 287 -20.25 -5.26 -5.22
CA ILE A 287 -19.70 -4.78 -3.94
C ILE A 287 -20.38 -3.48 -3.47
N LYS A 288 -20.65 -2.56 -4.41
CA LYS A 288 -21.35 -1.29 -4.14
C LYS A 288 -22.78 -1.50 -3.65
N GLU A 289 -23.48 -2.51 -4.18
CA GLU A 289 -24.84 -2.86 -3.77
C GLU A 289 -24.86 -3.51 -2.38
N VAL A 290 -23.85 -4.32 -2.06
CA VAL A 290 -23.72 -4.90 -0.72
C VAL A 290 -23.38 -3.82 0.33
N GLU A 291 -22.52 -2.86 0.01
CA GLU A 291 -22.25 -1.72 0.89
C GLU A 291 -23.48 -0.83 1.08
N ALA A 292 -24.25 -0.60 0.01
CA ALA A 292 -25.51 0.12 0.09
C ALA A 292 -26.54 -0.62 0.95
N CYS A 293 -26.61 -1.96 0.89
CA CYS A 293 -27.43 -2.78 1.78
C CYS A 293 -27.01 -2.61 3.25
N LYS A 294 -25.71 -2.60 3.54
CA LYS A 294 -25.20 -2.38 4.91
C LYS A 294 -25.56 -0.99 5.45
N LEU A 295 -25.40 0.07 4.65
CA LEU A 295 -25.74 1.44 5.04
C LEU A 295 -27.23 1.59 5.40
N LEU A 296 -28.09 0.83 4.74
CA LEU A 296 -29.54 0.82 4.99
C LEU A 296 -29.96 -0.31 5.94
N GLU A 297 -29.02 -1.09 6.48
CA GLU A 297 -29.25 -2.25 7.36
C GLU A 297 -30.21 -3.30 6.78
N ILE A 298 -30.14 -3.51 5.46
CA ILE A 298 -30.93 -4.51 4.74
C ILE A 298 -30.05 -5.74 4.53
N GLN A 299 -30.60 -6.93 4.80
CA GLN A 299 -29.94 -8.17 4.38
C GLN A 299 -30.15 -8.37 2.86
N PRO A 300 -29.09 -8.62 2.07
CA PRO A 300 -29.19 -8.77 0.63
C PRO A 300 -30.27 -9.78 0.17
N GLU A 301 -30.49 -10.84 0.95
CA GLU A 301 -31.44 -11.91 0.66
C GLU A 301 -32.91 -11.48 0.77
N VAL A 302 -33.21 -10.37 1.45
CA VAL A 302 -34.56 -9.82 1.62
C VAL A 302 -34.75 -8.48 0.88
N LEU A 303 -33.80 -8.11 0.02
CA LEU A 303 -33.84 -6.88 -0.75
C LEU A 303 -34.99 -6.93 -1.78
N SER A 304 -35.92 -6.01 -1.64
CA SER A 304 -37.06 -5.78 -2.53
C SER A 304 -37.36 -4.28 -2.56
N GLU A 305 -38.14 -3.80 -3.54
CA GLU A 305 -38.52 -2.38 -3.58
C GLU A 305 -39.22 -1.92 -2.29
N GLN A 306 -40.05 -2.80 -1.71
CA GLN A 306 -40.80 -2.52 -0.49
C GLN A 306 -39.89 -2.46 0.75
N THR A 307 -38.97 -3.41 0.90
CA THR A 307 -38.01 -3.43 2.03
C THR A 307 -37.01 -2.27 1.94
N LEU A 308 -36.56 -1.93 0.73
CA LEU A 308 -35.74 -0.74 0.46
C LEU A 308 -36.46 0.55 0.86
N GLN A 309 -37.72 0.73 0.44
CA GLN A 309 -38.48 1.94 0.74
C GLN A 309 -38.74 2.09 2.24
N GLN A 310 -39.03 0.99 2.94
CA GLN A 310 -39.25 0.99 4.39
C GLN A 310 -37.97 1.34 5.15
N ALA A 311 -36.87 0.65 4.87
CA ALA A 311 -35.59 0.88 5.55
C ALA A 311 -35.06 2.30 5.33
N TYR A 312 -35.15 2.81 4.09
CA TYR A 312 -34.77 4.17 3.77
C TYR A 312 -35.61 5.22 4.53
N ARG A 313 -36.93 5.05 4.60
CA ARG A 313 -37.80 5.97 5.36
C ARG A 313 -37.47 5.96 6.84
N GLN A 314 -37.19 4.78 7.40
CA GLN A 314 -36.84 4.64 8.81
C GLN A 314 -35.50 5.34 9.10
N LYS A 315 -34.47 5.12 8.29
CA LYS A 315 -33.17 5.78 8.46
C LYS A 315 -33.26 7.29 8.24
N MET A 316 -33.96 7.76 7.20
CA MET A 316 -34.09 9.20 6.93
C MET A 316 -34.91 9.96 7.98
N ALA A 317 -35.78 9.29 8.75
CA ALA A 317 -36.50 9.93 9.84
C ALA A 317 -35.56 10.46 10.95
N ASP A 318 -34.37 9.86 11.07
CA ASP A 318 -33.32 10.27 12.02
C ASP A 318 -32.48 11.45 11.52
N PHE A 319 -32.64 11.87 10.25
CA PHE A 319 -31.86 12.96 9.65
C PHE A 319 -32.75 14.09 9.11
N HIS A 320 -33.99 14.23 9.62
CA HIS A 320 -34.92 15.26 9.15
C HIS A 320 -34.42 16.68 9.53
N PRO A 321 -34.31 17.63 8.58
CA PRO A 321 -33.71 18.97 8.80
C PRO A 321 -34.31 19.73 9.98
N ASP A 322 -35.63 19.62 10.17
CA ASP A 322 -36.35 20.31 11.24
C ASP A 322 -35.98 19.87 12.67
N LYS A 323 -35.42 18.65 12.83
CA LYS A 323 -35.01 18.15 14.16
C LYS A 323 -33.70 18.76 14.67
N TYR A 324 -32.92 19.39 13.78
CA TYR A 324 -31.52 19.73 14.06
C TYR A 324 -31.17 21.19 13.74
N GLN A 325 -32.17 22.04 13.50
CA GLN A 325 -31.96 23.47 13.15
C GLN A 325 -31.22 24.25 14.25
N THR A 326 -31.29 23.81 15.51
CA THR A 326 -30.65 24.45 16.66
C THR A 326 -29.21 23.97 16.94
N LEU A 327 -28.67 23.05 16.13
CA LEU A 327 -27.33 22.49 16.32
C LEU A 327 -26.22 23.34 15.67
N PRO A 328 -24.96 23.24 16.16
CA PRO A 328 -23.81 23.90 15.53
C PRO A 328 -23.65 23.55 14.05
N GLU A 329 -23.11 24.48 13.26
CA GLU A 329 -22.99 24.34 11.80
C GLU A 329 -22.21 23.09 11.37
N SER A 330 -21.11 22.76 12.04
CA SER A 330 -20.32 21.55 11.77
C SER A 330 -21.12 20.26 11.97
N VAL A 331 -22.03 20.24 12.95
CA VAL A 331 -22.90 19.07 13.22
C VAL A 331 -24.02 18.98 12.19
N ARG A 332 -24.56 20.11 11.75
CA ARG A 332 -25.55 20.15 10.66
C ARG A 332 -24.95 19.66 9.34
N GLN A 333 -23.74 20.08 9.01
CA GLN A 333 -23.00 19.61 7.83
C GLN A 333 -22.74 18.09 7.87
N PHE A 334 -22.38 17.55 9.03
CA PHE A 334 -22.20 16.10 9.20
C PHE A 334 -23.51 15.33 8.98
N ILE A 335 -24.63 15.82 9.54
CA ILE A 335 -25.97 15.23 9.37
C ILE A 335 -26.39 15.27 7.89
N GLU A 336 -26.15 16.37 7.19
CA GLU A 336 -26.41 16.50 5.75
C GLU A 336 -25.58 15.50 4.93
N GLN A 337 -24.30 15.34 5.26
CA GLN A 337 -23.42 14.38 4.60
C GLN A 337 -23.91 12.93 4.79
N GLN A 338 -24.35 12.57 6.00
CA GLN A 338 -24.93 11.26 6.29
C GLN A 338 -26.23 11.02 5.52
N ALA A 339 -27.13 12.01 5.47
CA ALA A 339 -28.34 11.93 4.66
C ALA A 339 -28.03 11.76 3.16
N GLN A 340 -26.98 12.42 2.65
CA GLN A 340 -26.53 12.26 1.27
C GLN A 340 -26.00 10.86 0.99
N GLN A 341 -25.26 10.24 1.92
CA GLN A 341 -24.80 8.85 1.78
C GLN A 341 -25.98 7.87 1.71
N LEU A 342 -27.03 8.06 2.52
CA LEU A 342 -28.23 7.23 2.46
C LEU A 342 -28.99 7.38 1.13
N ASN A 343 -29.04 8.59 0.57
CA ASN A 343 -29.60 8.85 -0.75
C ASN A 343 -28.84 8.10 -1.85
N GLN A 344 -27.51 8.12 -1.80
CA GLN A 344 -26.66 7.41 -2.76
C GLN A 344 -26.83 5.89 -2.64
N ALA A 345 -26.83 5.36 -1.41
CA ALA A 345 -27.08 3.93 -1.16
C ALA A 345 -28.44 3.48 -1.74
N ARG A 346 -29.50 4.27 -1.52
CA ARG A 346 -30.81 3.99 -2.10
C ARG A 346 -30.78 3.99 -3.64
N ALA A 347 -30.09 4.94 -4.26
CA ALA A 347 -30.01 5.03 -5.72
C ALA A 347 -29.31 3.80 -6.33
N VAL A 348 -28.24 3.32 -5.70
CA VAL A 348 -27.52 2.11 -6.11
C VAL A 348 -28.44 0.88 -6.03
N LEU A 349 -29.19 0.71 -4.93
CA LEU A 349 -30.08 -0.44 -4.78
C LEU A 349 -31.31 -0.38 -5.69
N LYS A 350 -31.80 0.83 -5.99
CA LYS A 350 -32.85 1.05 -6.99
C LYS A 350 -32.42 0.61 -8.39
N ALA A 351 -31.20 1.00 -8.79
CA ALA A 351 -30.61 0.57 -10.06
C ALA A 351 -30.47 -0.96 -10.14
N TYR A 352 -30.06 -1.61 -9.05
CA TYR A 352 -29.99 -3.07 -8.96
C TYR A 352 -31.37 -3.74 -9.11
N LEU A 353 -32.40 -3.20 -8.47
CA LEU A 353 -33.77 -3.73 -8.56
C LEU A 353 -34.49 -3.38 -9.87
N GLY A 354 -33.91 -2.50 -10.70
CA GLY A 354 -34.51 -2.02 -11.95
C GLY A 354 -35.70 -1.06 -11.76
N VAL A 355 -35.75 -0.28 -10.67
CA VAL A 355 -36.90 0.59 -10.27
C VAL A 355 -36.54 2.01 -9.82
#